data_AF-A0A0H1UWE6-F1
#
_entry.id   AF-A0A0H1UWE6-F1
#
_cell.length_a   1.000
_cell.length_b   1.000
_cell.length_c   1.000
_cell.angle_alpha   90.00
_cell.angle_beta   90.00
_cell.angle_gamma   90.00
#
_symmetry.space_group_name_H-M   'P 1'
#
loop_
_entity.id
_entity.type
_entity.pdbx_description
1 polymer ?
#
loop_
_entity_poly.entity_id
_entity_poly.type
_entity_poly.pdbx_seq_one_letter_code
_entity_poly.pdbx_strand_id
1 'polypeptide(L)'
;MTDNRFAQLKENFEKGSPKRRVPTSRPIAAQKAPESYNKKGRYPFSLHQDVRYDKLEALVAYHGAKSASDYLERLIVQEWEKMQRKLKNKEK
;
A
#
# COMPACT_ATOMS: atom_id res chain seq x y z
N MET A 1 -35.69 34.66 -18.88
CA MET A 1 -34.95 33.47 -19.35
C MET A 1 -33.49 33.87 -19.49
N THR A 2 -32.63 33.73 -18.47
CA THR A 2 -32.20 32.48 -17.85
C THR A 2 -32.10 32.57 -16.31
N ASP A 3 -33.10 32.03 -15.61
CA ASP A 3 -33.07 31.84 -14.14
C ASP A 3 -32.41 30.51 -13.76
N ASN A 4 -31.28 30.19 -14.40
CA ASN A 4 -30.56 28.95 -14.16
C ASN A 4 -29.33 29.20 -13.30
N ARG A 5 -29.43 28.81 -12.02
CA ARG A 5 -28.40 28.99 -10.99
C ARG A 5 -27.04 28.38 -11.37
N PHE A 6 -27.04 27.32 -12.18
CA PHE A 6 -25.82 26.68 -12.69
C PHE A 6 -25.12 27.49 -13.78
N ALA A 7 -25.85 28.21 -14.63
CA ALA A 7 -25.26 29.04 -15.68
C ALA A 7 -24.49 30.23 -15.08
N GLN A 8 -25.04 30.82 -14.03
CA GLN A 8 -24.40 31.91 -13.27
C GLN A 8 -23.11 31.45 -12.54
N LEU A 9 -23.09 30.20 -12.04
CA LEU A 9 -21.90 29.64 -11.39
C LEU A 9 -20.74 29.45 -12.37
N LYS A 10 -21.04 29.03 -13.61
CA LYS A 10 -20.02 28.80 -14.64
C LYS A 10 -19.38 30.11 -15.11
N GLU A 11 -20.19 31.13 -15.39
CA GLU A 11 -19.68 32.47 -15.76
C GLU A 11 -18.79 33.09 -14.69
N ASN A 12 -19.13 32.90 -13.41
CA ASN A 12 -18.36 33.44 -12.29
C ASN A 12 -17.04 32.67 -12.04
N PHE A 13 -16.98 31.39 -12.45
CA PHE A 13 -15.79 30.56 -12.30
C PHE A 13 -14.70 30.91 -13.32
N GLU A 14 -15.10 31.29 -14.53
CA GLU A 14 -14.17 31.65 -15.62
C GLU A 14 -13.60 33.07 -15.47
N LYS A 15 -14.27 33.97 -14.73
CA LYS A 15 -13.82 35.37 -14.52
C LYS A 15 -12.83 35.57 -13.37
N GLY A 16 -12.57 34.53 -12.55
CA GLY A 16 -11.60 34.61 -11.47
C GLY A 16 -10.17 34.34 -11.96
N SER A 17 -9.23 35.24 -11.70
CA SER A 17 -7.80 34.95 -11.92
C SER A 17 -7.40 33.68 -11.13
N PRO A 18 -6.49 32.83 -11.65
CA PRO A 18 -6.13 31.59 -10.99
C PRO A 18 -5.57 31.90 -9.61
N LYS A 19 -6.36 31.62 -8.57
CA LYS A 19 -5.95 31.84 -7.18
C LYS A 19 -4.77 30.91 -6.93
N ARG A 20 -3.55 31.45 -6.94
CA ARG A 20 -2.33 30.68 -6.63
C ARG A 20 -2.53 30.02 -5.27
N ARG A 21 -2.77 28.71 -5.28
CA ARG A 21 -2.82 27.90 -4.08
C ARG A 21 -1.39 27.84 -3.56
N VAL A 22 -1.06 28.73 -2.63
CA VAL A 22 0.16 28.57 -1.84
C VAL A 22 0.00 27.23 -1.12
N PRO A 23 0.92 26.26 -1.29
CA PRO A 23 0.86 25.02 -0.54
C PRO A 23 1.05 25.40 0.93
N THR A 24 -0.04 25.48 1.69
CA THR A 24 0.05 25.57 3.14
C THR A 24 0.70 24.28 3.60
N SER A 25 1.98 24.35 3.96
CA SER A 25 2.68 23.28 4.65
C SER A 25 1.89 22.97 5.91
N ARG A 26 1.14 21.87 5.89
CA ARG A 26 0.51 21.35 7.11
C ARG A 26 1.67 20.78 7.92
N PRO A 27 1.90 21.23 9.18
CA PRO A 27 2.80 20.51 10.05
C PRO A 27 2.11 19.18 10.36
N ILE A 28 2.43 18.15 9.56
CA ILE A 28 2.12 16.77 9.91
C ILE A 28 3.09 16.47 11.05
N ALA A 29 2.73 16.87 12.27
CA ALA A 29 3.33 16.28 13.44
C ALA A 29 3.10 14.77 13.28
N ALA A 30 4.18 14.02 13.06
CA ALA A 30 4.12 12.58 12.92
C ALA A 30 3.50 12.04 14.20
N GLN A 31 2.20 11.74 14.17
CA GLN A 31 1.51 11.09 15.27
C GLN A 31 2.24 9.77 15.50
N LYS A 32 3.07 9.73 16.55
CA LYS A 32 3.77 8.51 16.93
C LYS A 32 2.71 7.51 17.36
N ALA A 33 2.81 6.30 16.84
CA ALA A 33 1.93 5.22 17.26
C ALA A 33 2.19 4.94 18.75
N PRO A 34 1.20 4.38 19.48
CA PRO A 34 1.37 3.97 20.88
C PRO A 34 2.59 3.07 21.04
N GLU A 35 3.28 3.17 22.17
CA GLU A 35 4.52 2.42 22.44
C GLU A 35 4.32 0.90 22.47
N SER A 36 3.10 0.44 22.75
CA SER A 36 2.70 -0.97 22.69
C SER A 36 2.44 -1.49 21.26
N TYR A 37 2.42 -0.62 20.25
CA TYR A 37 2.18 -1.02 18.87
C TYR A 37 3.44 -1.62 18.27
N ASN A 38 3.57 -2.94 18.35
CA ASN A 38 4.64 -3.67 17.67
C ASN A 38 4.40 -3.60 16.15
N LYS A 39 4.98 -2.57 15.52
CA LYS A 39 4.91 -2.38 14.08
C LYS A 39 5.62 -3.55 13.42
N LYS A 40 4.87 -4.36 12.67
CA LYS A 40 5.47 -5.29 11.71
C LYS A 40 6.50 -4.51 10.87
N GLY A 41 7.76 -4.95 10.92
CA GLY A 41 8.83 -4.35 10.14
C GLY A 41 8.48 -4.41 8.66
N ARG A 42 8.64 -3.29 7.95
CA ARG A 42 8.47 -3.25 6.50
C ARG A 42 9.83 -3.50 5.86
N TYR A 43 9.97 -4.65 5.23
CA TYR A 43 11.20 -5.06 4.55
C TYR A 43 11.01 -4.95 3.04
N PRO A 44 11.78 -4.09 2.34
CA PRO A 44 11.73 -4.03 0.88
C PRO A 44 12.51 -5.20 0.28
N PHE A 45 11.90 -5.91 -0.66
CA PHE A 45 12.58 -6.95 -1.45
C PHE A 45 12.94 -6.42 -2.84
N SER A 46 14.22 -6.49 -3.18
CA SER A 46 14.71 -6.24 -4.53
C SER A 46 14.49 -7.49 -5.39
N LEU A 47 13.33 -7.56 -6.03
CA LEU A 47 12.97 -8.63 -6.96
C LEU A 47 13.20 -8.16 -8.40
N HIS A 48 13.51 -9.10 -9.29
CA HIS A 48 13.54 -8.83 -10.72
C HIS A 48 12.17 -8.35 -11.22
N GLN A 49 12.16 -7.51 -12.26
CA GLN A 49 10.94 -6.87 -12.76
C GLN A 49 9.87 -7.90 -13.15
N ASP A 50 10.26 -8.90 -13.95
CA ASP A 50 9.37 -9.99 -14.41
C ASP A 50 8.82 -10.81 -13.24
N VAL A 51 9.63 -10.98 -12.19
CA VAL A 51 9.20 -11.73 -11.01
C VAL A 51 8.17 -10.94 -10.23
N ARG A 52 8.40 -9.64 -10.06
CA ARG A 52 7.52 -8.76 -9.27
C ARG A 52 6.17 -8.53 -9.95
N TYR A 53 6.17 -8.14 -11.22
CA TYR A 53 4.95 -7.67 -11.87
C TYR A 53 4.15 -8.78 -12.55
N ASP A 54 4.81 -9.83 -13.06
CA ASP A 54 4.10 -10.88 -13.81
C ASP A 54 3.91 -12.11 -12.92
N LYS A 55 5.01 -12.73 -12.50
CA LYS A 55 4.97 -14.05 -11.86
C LYS A 55 4.32 -13.99 -10.47
N LEU A 56 4.70 -13.00 -9.66
CA LEU A 56 4.18 -12.86 -8.30
C LEU A 56 2.70 -12.51 -8.30
N GLU A 57 2.26 -11.58 -9.16
CA GLU A 57 0.85 -11.23 -9.28
C GLU A 57 -0.01 -12.41 -9.77
N ALA A 58 0.49 -13.19 -10.74
CA ALA A 58 -0.18 -14.41 -11.17
C ALA A 58 -0.33 -15.43 -10.03
N LEU A 59 0.70 -15.61 -9.20
CA LEU A 59 0.64 -16.49 -8.03
C LEU A 59 -0.32 -15.98 -6.95
N VAL A 60 -0.34 -14.67 -6.70
CA VAL A 60 -1.27 -14.04 -5.75
C VAL A 60 -2.71 -14.27 -6.19
N ALA A 61 -3.01 -14.06 -7.47
CA ALA A 61 -4.33 -14.29 -8.04
C ALA A 61 -4.72 -15.77 -7.97
N TYR A 62 -3.81 -16.67 -8.36
CA TYR A 62 -4.06 -18.12 -8.35
C TYR A 62 -4.38 -18.66 -6.95
N HIS A 63 -3.66 -18.19 -5.92
CA HIS A 63 -3.88 -18.59 -4.53
C HIS A 63 -4.96 -17.76 -3.79
N GLY A 64 -5.56 -16.77 -4.44
CA GLY A 64 -6.56 -15.89 -3.84
C GLY A 64 -6.03 -15.08 -2.65
N ALA A 65 -4.73 -14.74 -2.65
CA ALA A 65 -4.13 -13.98 -1.57
C ALA A 65 -4.54 -12.50 -1.62
N LYS A 66 -4.60 -11.85 -0.44
CA LYS A 66 -5.10 -10.47 -0.34
C LYS A 66 -4.12 -9.45 -0.94
N SER A 67 -2.84 -9.75 -0.92
CA SER A 67 -1.77 -8.95 -1.52
C SER A 67 -0.51 -9.80 -1.73
N ALA A 68 0.41 -9.30 -2.57
CA ALA A 68 1.74 -9.89 -2.73
C ALA A 68 2.48 -10.05 -1.39
N SER A 69 2.37 -9.08 -0.48
CA SER A 69 3.00 -9.15 0.84
C SER A 69 2.38 -10.23 1.73
N ASP A 70 1.04 -10.37 1.73
CA ASP A 70 0.33 -11.42 2.48
C ASP A 70 0.69 -12.82 1.95
N TYR A 71 0.77 -12.97 0.63
CA TYR A 71 1.22 -14.22 0.01
C TYR A 71 2.64 -14.60 0.44
N LEU A 72 3.59 -13.66 0.33
CA LEU A 72 4.99 -13.90 0.70
C LEU A 72 5.14 -14.16 2.20
N GLU A 73 4.42 -13.44 3.07
CA GLU A 73 4.48 -13.65 4.52
C GLU A 73 4.04 -15.09 4.87
N ARG A 74 2.93 -15.56 4.31
CA ARG A 74 2.45 -16.93 4.53
C ARG A 74 3.45 -17.96 4.02
N LEU A 75 4.03 -17.73 2.85
CA LEU A 75 5.01 -18.64 2.25
C LEU A 75 6.27 -18.75 3.10
N ILE A 76 6.80 -17.62 3.58
CA ILE A 76 7.97 -17.58 4.46
C ILE A 76 7.72 -18.34 5.76
N VAL A 77 6.56 -18.14 6.40
CA VAL A 77 6.19 -18.84 7.64
C VAL A 77 6.09 -20.35 7.41
N GLN A 78 5.42 -20.77 6.33
CA GLN A 78 5.29 -22.19 6.01
C GLN A 78 6.66 -22.86 5.77
N GLU A 79 7.55 -22.18 5.05
CA GLU A 79 8.87 -22.74 4.77
C GLU A 79 9.74 -22.77 6.03
N TRP A 80 9.65 -21.75 6.88
CA TRP A 80 10.29 -21.73 8.20
C TRP A 80 9.85 -22.91 9.05
N GLU A 81 8.55 -23.18 9.16
CA GLU A 81 8.04 -24.32 9.92
C GLU A 81 8.57 -25.66 9.38
N LYS A 82 8.65 -25.82 8.06
CA LYS A 82 9.23 -27.03 7.45
C LYS A 82 10.71 -27.18 7.80
N MET A 83 11.48 -26.10 7.75
CA MET A 83 12.89 -26.11 8.15
C MET A 83 13.06 -26.48 9.62
N GLN A 84 12.23 -25.92 10.51
CA GLN A 84 12.22 -26.25 11.93
C GLN A 84 11.90 -27.72 12.20
N ARG A 85 10.94 -28.31 11.45
CA ARG A 85 10.64 -29.74 11.53
C ARG A 85 11.82 -30.61 11.07
N LYS A 86 12.48 -30.23 9.97
CA LYS A 86 13.67 -30.95 9.47
C LYS A 86 14.81 -30.94 10.47
N LEU A 87 15.07 -29.81 11.13
CA LEU A 87 16.09 -29.70 12.17
C LEU A 87 15.78 -30.63 13.36
N LYS A 88 14.56 -30.57 13.90
CA LYS A 88 14.15 -31.42 15.03
C LYS A 88 14.19 -32.92 14.73
N ASN A 89 13.92 -33.31 13.48
CA ASN A 89 13.97 -34.71 13.05
C ASN A 89 15.39 -35.21 12.77
N LYS A 90 16.38 -34.32 12.61
CA LYS A 90 17.78 -34.68 12.37
C LYS A 90 18.59 -34.84 13.66
N GLU A 91 18.09 -34.33 14.78
CA GLU A 91 18.65 -34.48 16.12
C GLU A 91 18.15 -35.74 16.85
N LYS A 92 17.20 -36.48 16.26
CA LYS A 92 16.74 -37.80 16.72
C LYS A 92 17.39 -38.90 15.92
#